data_AF-A0A4Q3S864-F1
#
_entry.id   AF-A0A4Q3S864-F1
#
_cell.length_a   1.000
_cell.length_b   1.000
_cell.length_c   1.000
_cell.angle_alpha   90.00
_cell.angle_beta   90.00
_cell.angle_gamma   90.00
#
_symmetry.space_group_name_H-M   'P 1'
#
loop_
_entity.id
_entity.type
_entity.pdbx_description
1 polymer ?
#
loop_
_entity_poly.entity_id
_entity_poly.type
_entity_poly.pdbx_seq_one_letter_code
_entity_poly.pdbx_strand_id
1 'polypeptide(L)'
;MKTPFNIIVTALLIAVITFTIIGCKKSDVYPAPQISLSVTADTTDTFMGDTLELRAIVANSVAIEHTWTINDSVYSKAYNIVFYPPAKGLFLLTYRGGNMTASYERRMIIRVTDRLRPVTAASSRYISKVVEYLPAPGQFVNDTLAGRNIVQNIIGDNRKSLNLGGFGGYVVFTFDHSLINSNGMDLGIYSSPLPPPAAWSKPGIVMVSHDRNGNGLADDAWYELAGSEYNNRDTKKNYTVTYYNPKAYKDVPWKDNTGDTGFIYINNQHLNNYYPLFAANQDSISFQGNRLPDSFTDRDSTFINTGFAFGYADNYSISDNPSQTGYNSFDISWAT
;
A
#
# COMPACT_ATOMS: atom_id res chain seq x y z
N MET A 1 131.72 3.76 15.57
CA MET A 1 131.77 5.03 16.31
C MET A 1 130.41 5.24 16.93
N LYS A 2 130.31 5.29 18.27
CA LYS A 2 129.04 5.36 19.02
C LYS A 2 128.46 6.78 18.95
N THR A 3 127.18 6.90 18.63
CA THR A 3 126.28 7.96 19.13
C THR A 3 124.81 7.54 18.95
N PRO A 4 123.87 7.97 19.81
CA PRO A 4 122.60 7.28 20.05
C PRO A 4 121.33 8.13 19.78
N PHE A 5 120.17 7.50 20.01
CA PHE A 5 118.83 8.07 20.30
C PHE A 5 118.06 8.77 19.16
N ASN A 6 116.94 8.17 18.68
CA ASN A 6 115.57 8.47 19.16
C ASN A 6 114.42 7.92 18.27
N ILE A 7 113.47 7.24 18.93
CA ILE A 7 111.99 7.31 18.83
C ILE A 7 111.29 7.03 17.48
N ILE A 8 110.39 6.04 17.45
CA ILE A 8 108.91 6.17 17.42
C ILE A 8 108.32 4.82 16.96
N VAL A 9 107.62 4.17 17.90
CA VAL A 9 106.71 3.04 17.66
C VAL A 9 105.35 3.64 17.29
N THR A 10 104.86 3.36 16.08
CA THR A 10 103.50 3.74 15.68
C THR A 10 102.61 2.50 15.72
N ALA A 11 101.83 2.37 16.79
CA ALA A 11 100.77 1.37 16.92
C ALA A 11 99.54 1.82 16.11
N LEU A 12 99.11 0.99 15.17
CA LEU A 12 97.91 1.21 14.36
C LEU A 12 96.68 0.72 15.15
N LEU A 13 95.94 1.63 15.76
CA LEU A 13 94.68 1.36 16.46
C LEU A 13 93.53 1.40 15.44
N ILE A 14 92.86 0.26 15.21
CA ILE A 14 91.65 0.18 14.39
C ILE A 14 90.47 0.71 15.22
N ALA A 15 89.95 1.88 14.87
CA ALA A 15 88.73 2.43 15.44
C ALA A 15 87.50 1.74 14.83
N VAL A 16 86.78 0.96 15.64
CA VAL A 16 85.44 0.47 15.31
C VAL A 16 84.45 1.63 15.43
N ILE A 17 83.99 2.14 14.29
CA ILE A 17 82.91 3.14 14.23
C ILE A 17 81.59 2.39 14.41
N THR A 18 81.01 2.44 15.60
CA THR A 18 79.62 2.09 15.84
C THR A 18 78.73 3.19 15.29
N PHE A 19 78.13 2.95 14.12
CA PHE A 19 77.03 3.75 13.60
C PHE A 19 75.79 3.53 14.48
N THR A 20 75.50 4.47 15.37
CA THR A 20 74.18 4.58 16.00
C THR A 20 73.21 5.11 14.96
N ILE A 21 72.41 4.21 14.38
CA ILE A 21 71.26 4.59 13.56
C ILE A 21 70.20 5.15 14.52
N ILE A 22 70.19 6.47 14.69
CA ILE A 22 69.04 7.15 15.30
C ILE A 22 67.92 7.08 14.28
N GLY A 23 67.09 6.04 14.40
CA GLY A 23 65.82 5.97 13.70
C GLY A 23 64.92 7.08 14.23
N CYS A 24 64.82 8.20 13.51
CA CYS A 24 63.69 9.10 13.64
C CYS A 24 62.42 8.31 13.31
N LYS A 25 61.71 7.84 14.34
CA LYS A 25 60.28 7.55 14.18
C LYS A 25 59.65 8.88 13.78
N LYS A 26 59.31 9.05 12.49
CA LYS A 26 58.24 9.97 12.13
C LYS A 26 57.05 9.51 12.95
N SER A 27 56.68 10.27 13.97
CA SER A 27 55.35 10.16 14.55
C SER A 27 54.40 10.51 13.42
N ASP A 28 53.79 9.50 12.81
CA ASP A 28 52.70 9.72 11.86
C ASP A 28 51.63 10.51 12.61
N VAL A 29 51.56 11.82 12.32
CA VAL A 29 50.52 12.68 12.87
C VAL A 29 49.26 12.31 12.10
N TYR A 30 48.47 11.41 12.66
CA TYR A 30 47.15 11.10 12.11
C TYR A 30 46.23 12.30 12.37
N PRO A 31 45.76 13.02 11.34
CA PRO A 31 44.83 14.12 11.54
C PRO A 31 43.48 13.65 12.11
N ALA A 32 42.90 14.47 12.98
CA ALA A 32 41.55 14.26 13.49
C ALA A 32 40.52 14.39 12.33
N PRO A 33 39.56 13.46 12.20
CA PRO A 33 38.59 13.50 11.12
C PRO A 33 37.59 14.66 11.28
N GLN A 34 37.27 15.32 10.17
CA GLN A 34 36.24 16.36 10.11
C GLN A 34 34.96 15.76 9.53
N ILE A 35 34.08 15.27 10.40
CA ILE A 35 32.91 14.48 10.01
C ILE A 35 31.63 15.30 10.08
N SER A 36 30.81 15.21 9.04
CA SER A 36 29.42 15.66 9.00
C SER A 36 28.52 14.61 8.36
N LEU A 37 27.20 14.75 8.50
CA LEU A 37 26.22 13.89 7.85
C LEU A 37 25.47 14.66 6.75
N SER A 38 24.93 13.94 5.77
CA SER A 38 24.10 14.49 4.68
C SER A 38 22.80 15.17 5.14
N VAL A 39 22.42 14.94 6.40
CA VAL A 39 21.25 15.50 7.08
C VAL A 39 21.74 16.21 8.34
N THR A 40 21.15 17.34 8.71
CA THR A 40 21.54 18.13 9.90
C THR A 40 20.44 18.25 10.95
N ALA A 41 19.20 17.89 10.61
CA ALA A 41 18.08 17.86 11.53
C ALA A 41 18.17 16.66 12.49
N ASP A 42 17.64 16.81 13.71
CA ASP A 42 17.56 15.72 14.71
C ASP A 42 16.44 14.72 14.41
N THR A 43 15.53 15.09 13.50
CA THR A 43 14.50 14.22 12.96
C THR A 43 14.46 14.36 11.46
N THR A 44 14.29 13.24 10.76
CA THR A 44 14.06 13.21 9.32
C THR A 44 12.85 12.33 9.02
N ASP A 45 11.97 12.79 8.16
CA ASP A 45 10.78 12.05 7.76
C ASP A 45 11.06 11.21 6.50
N THR A 46 10.44 10.05 6.42
CA THR A 46 10.34 9.22 5.21
C THR A 46 8.99 8.48 5.22
N PHE A 47 8.63 7.83 4.11
CA PHE A 47 7.34 7.17 3.96
C PHE A 47 7.50 5.68 3.78
N MET A 48 6.45 4.92 4.12
CA MET A 48 6.35 3.53 3.71
C MET A 48 6.48 3.42 2.19
N GLY A 49 7.28 2.44 1.72
CA GLY A 49 7.56 2.23 0.30
C GLY A 49 8.70 3.09 -0.28
N ASP A 50 9.09 4.18 0.39
CA ASP A 50 10.24 5.00 -0.01
C ASP A 50 11.54 4.49 0.61
N THR A 51 12.67 5.00 0.12
CA THR A 51 14.00 4.77 0.71
C THR A 51 14.59 6.07 1.21
N LEU A 52 15.32 6.03 2.33
CA LEU A 52 16.06 7.17 2.84
C LEU A 52 17.57 6.92 2.69
N GLU A 53 18.23 7.69 1.83
CA GLU A 53 19.69 7.62 1.69
C GLU A 53 20.39 8.59 2.65
N LEU A 54 21.37 8.09 3.40
CA LEU A 54 22.15 8.85 4.36
C LEU A 54 23.64 8.61 4.15
N ARG A 55 24.45 9.66 4.27
CA ARG A 55 25.89 9.61 4.01
C ARG A 55 26.67 10.34 5.10
N ALA A 56 27.81 9.80 5.47
CA ALA A 56 28.82 10.49 6.24
C ALA A 56 29.84 11.13 5.30
N ILE A 57 30.21 12.37 5.59
CA ILE A 57 31.13 13.19 4.79
C ILE A 57 32.35 13.45 5.66
N VAL A 58 33.54 13.10 5.15
CA VAL A 58 34.83 13.34 5.83
C VAL A 58 35.59 14.41 5.06
N ALA A 59 35.48 15.66 5.50
CA ALA A 59 35.92 16.83 4.72
C ALA A 59 37.43 16.86 4.45
N ASN A 60 38.24 16.34 5.38
CA ASN A 60 39.69 16.25 5.24
C ASN A 60 40.17 14.90 4.66
N SER A 61 39.25 14.06 4.16
CA SER A 61 39.55 12.80 3.44
C SER A 61 40.43 11.80 4.19
N VAL A 62 40.45 11.86 5.51
CA VAL A 62 41.21 10.92 6.35
C VAL A 62 40.44 9.61 6.45
N ALA A 63 41.16 8.48 6.50
CA ALA A 63 40.52 7.18 6.68
C ALA A 63 39.91 7.07 8.08
N ILE A 64 38.66 6.62 8.14
CA ILE A 64 37.92 6.36 9.38
C ILE A 64 37.14 5.07 9.28
N GLU A 65 36.77 4.51 10.43
CA GLU A 65 35.74 3.49 10.49
C GLU A 65 34.36 4.15 10.55
N HIS A 66 33.37 3.49 9.97
CA HIS A 66 31.97 3.93 10.01
C HIS A 66 31.12 2.85 10.67
N THR A 67 30.10 3.25 11.42
CA THR A 67 29.07 2.36 11.93
C THR A 67 27.75 3.11 12.00
N TRP A 68 26.74 2.54 11.36
CA TRP A 68 25.35 2.96 11.45
C TRP A 68 24.59 1.92 12.25
N THR A 69 23.84 2.34 13.27
CA THR A 69 22.90 1.47 13.98
C THR A 69 21.48 2.01 13.85
N ILE A 70 20.52 1.11 13.72
CA ILE A 70 19.08 1.38 13.77
C ILE A 70 18.52 0.62 14.97
N ASN A 71 17.90 1.33 15.92
CA ASN A 71 17.37 0.75 17.16
C ASN A 71 18.39 -0.20 17.81
N ASP A 72 19.63 0.30 17.99
CA ASP A 72 20.77 -0.39 18.60
C ASP A 72 21.36 -1.58 17.82
N SER A 73 20.77 -1.99 16.70
CA SER A 73 21.32 -3.02 15.81
C SER A 73 22.19 -2.42 14.73
N VAL A 74 23.37 -3.01 14.49
CA VAL A 74 24.27 -2.56 13.41
C VAL A 74 23.59 -2.78 12.06
N TYR A 75 23.39 -1.69 11.33
CA TYR A 75 22.78 -1.67 10.01
C TYR A 75 23.85 -1.73 8.90
N SER A 76 24.95 -0.99 9.06
CA SER A 76 26.03 -0.95 8.07
C SER A 76 27.33 -0.40 8.67
N LYS A 77 28.45 -0.72 8.03
CA LYS A 77 29.78 -0.12 8.28
C LYS A 77 30.32 0.68 7.07
N ALA A 78 29.49 0.90 6.05
CA ALA A 78 29.86 1.74 4.91
C ALA A 78 29.75 3.23 5.27
N TYR A 79 30.36 4.09 4.45
CA TYR A 79 30.24 5.55 4.60
C TYR A 79 28.80 6.06 4.34
N ASN A 80 27.96 5.26 3.69
CA ASN A 80 26.55 5.55 3.43
C ASN A 80 25.64 4.36 3.74
N ILE A 81 24.34 4.65 3.87
CA ILE A 81 23.26 3.67 3.96
C ILE A 81 22.08 4.07 3.08
N VAL A 82 21.36 3.07 2.58
CA VAL A 82 20.01 3.22 2.03
C VAL A 82 19.08 2.51 3.00
N PHE A 83 18.31 3.28 3.76
CA PHE A 83 17.37 2.76 4.74
C PHE A 83 16.04 2.42 4.06
N TYR A 84 15.62 1.17 4.23
CA TYR A 84 14.32 0.65 3.80
C TYR A 84 13.42 0.49 5.03
N PRO A 85 12.41 1.36 5.21
CA PRO A 85 11.52 1.29 6.37
C PRO A 85 10.80 -0.06 6.46
N PRO A 86 10.94 -0.82 7.56
CA PRO A 86 10.24 -2.10 7.71
C PRO A 86 8.80 -1.94 8.19
N ALA A 87 8.49 -0.82 8.84
CA ALA A 87 7.18 -0.49 9.38
C ALA A 87 7.07 1.02 9.63
N LYS A 88 5.84 1.50 9.79
CA LYS A 88 5.54 2.83 10.32
C LYS A 88 6.06 2.95 11.76
N GLY A 89 6.65 4.08 12.11
CA GLY A 89 7.11 4.32 13.46
C GLY A 89 8.33 5.24 13.53
N LEU A 90 8.93 5.29 14.72
CA LEU A 90 10.16 6.02 14.99
C LEU A 90 11.32 5.04 15.06
N PHE A 91 12.40 5.34 14.35
CA PHE A 91 13.63 4.57 14.37
C PHE A 91 14.76 5.46 14.86
N LEU A 92 15.46 5.03 15.90
CA LEU A 92 16.67 5.71 16.37
C LEU A 92 17.83 5.31 15.48
N LEU A 93 18.31 6.25 14.67
CA LEU A 93 19.56 6.11 13.93
C LEU A 93 20.71 6.66 14.79
N THR A 94 21.74 5.85 14.99
CA THR A 94 23.02 6.34 15.53
C THR A 94 24.12 6.13 14.50
N TYR A 95 24.79 7.21 14.13
CA TYR A 95 26.03 7.15 13.38
C TYR A 95 27.22 7.33 14.31
N ARG A 96 28.22 6.46 14.15
CA ARG A 96 29.54 6.58 14.77
C ARG A 96 30.60 6.52 13.67
N GLY A 97 31.55 7.44 13.70
CA GLY A 97 32.72 7.35 12.85
C GLY A 97 33.95 7.99 13.48
N GLY A 98 35.13 7.48 13.18
CA GLY A 98 36.35 7.97 13.80
C GLY A 98 37.58 7.16 13.45
N ASN A 99 38.72 7.64 13.93
CA ASN A 99 39.99 6.94 13.90
C ASN A 99 40.62 6.98 15.31
N MET A 100 41.88 6.56 15.43
CA MET A 100 42.60 6.54 16.72
C MET A 100 42.76 7.92 17.40
N THR A 101 42.49 9.02 16.70
CA THR A 101 42.71 10.39 17.20
C THR A 101 41.43 11.09 17.64
N ALA A 102 40.28 10.79 17.03
CA ALA A 102 38.99 11.29 17.46
C ALA A 102 37.83 10.42 16.95
N SER A 103 36.72 10.48 17.68
CA SER A 103 35.44 9.86 17.34
C SER A 103 34.33 10.91 17.26
N TYR A 104 33.40 10.69 16.34
CA TYR A 104 32.17 11.44 16.16
C TYR A 104 30.98 10.50 16.38
N GLU A 105 30.03 10.91 17.21
CA GLU A 105 28.74 10.23 17.37
C GLU A 105 27.63 11.23 17.09
N ARG A 106 26.60 10.79 16.35
CA ARG A 106 25.37 11.53 16.18
C ARG A 106 24.16 10.61 16.21
N ARG A 107 23.12 11.05 16.92
CA ARG A 107 21.83 10.38 17.00
C ARG A 107 20.77 11.21 16.30
N MET A 108 19.84 10.54 15.63
CA MET A 108 18.69 11.17 15.02
C MET A 108 17.51 10.21 14.95
N ILE A 109 16.32 10.76 14.81
CA ILE A 109 15.08 9.99 14.65
C ILE A 109 14.73 9.95 13.16
N ILE A 110 14.54 8.76 12.62
CA ILE A 110 13.84 8.56 11.35
C ILE A 110 12.36 8.34 11.69
N ARG A 111 11.50 9.25 11.28
CA ARG A 111 10.05 9.10 11.41
C ARG A 111 9.50 8.56 10.11
N VAL A 112 8.91 7.37 10.18
CA VAL A 112 8.27 6.70 9.05
C VAL A 112 6.76 6.83 9.22
N THR A 113 6.10 7.43 8.25
CA THR A 113 4.63 7.50 8.18
C THR A 113 4.09 6.86 6.90
N ASP A 114 2.78 6.65 6.85
CA ASP A 114 2.13 6.24 5.61
C ASP A 114 2.20 7.37 4.57
N ARG A 115 2.17 7.01 3.30
CA ARG A 115 2.16 7.99 2.21
C ARG A 115 0.76 8.57 2.04
N LEU A 116 0.62 9.89 2.17
CA LEU A 116 -0.62 10.59 1.87
C LEU A 116 -0.44 11.46 0.63
N ARG A 117 -1.34 11.32 -0.34
CA ARG A 117 -1.41 12.22 -1.50
C ARG A 117 -2.28 13.42 -1.13
N PRO A 118 -1.73 14.64 -1.03
CA PRO A 118 -2.50 15.81 -0.60
C PRO A 118 -3.54 16.20 -1.65
N VAL A 119 -4.65 16.77 -1.17
CA VAL A 119 -5.61 17.47 -2.03
C VAL A 119 -4.94 18.69 -2.64
N THR A 120 -5.14 18.91 -3.94
CA THR A 120 -4.67 20.10 -4.66
C THR A 120 -5.83 20.80 -5.38
N ALA A 121 -5.58 21.98 -5.97
CA ALA A 121 -6.58 22.66 -6.77
C ALA A 121 -7.04 21.87 -8.03
N ALA A 122 -6.25 20.88 -8.46
CA ALA A 122 -6.59 20.00 -9.58
C ALA A 122 -7.29 18.71 -9.15
N SER A 123 -7.43 18.45 -7.85
CA SER A 123 -8.04 17.22 -7.34
C SER A 123 -9.53 17.17 -7.66
N SER A 124 -9.99 16.00 -8.09
CA SER A 124 -11.40 15.72 -8.38
C SER A 124 -12.09 15.13 -7.16
N ARG A 125 -13.38 15.45 -6.99
CA ARG A 125 -14.27 14.77 -6.03
C ARG A 125 -14.67 13.35 -6.48
N TYR A 126 -14.39 13.00 -7.73
CA TYR A 126 -14.76 11.73 -8.33
C TYR A 126 -13.54 10.83 -8.48
N ILE A 127 -13.79 9.54 -8.73
CA ILE A 127 -12.73 8.56 -8.96
C ILE A 127 -11.87 8.97 -10.17
N SER A 128 -10.56 8.71 -10.08
CA SER A 128 -9.56 9.09 -11.09
C SER A 128 -9.14 7.93 -11.98
N LYS A 129 -9.33 6.69 -11.52
CA LYS A 129 -8.91 5.48 -12.24
C LYS A 129 -9.69 4.27 -11.75
N VAL A 130 -10.02 3.37 -12.68
CA VAL A 130 -10.42 1.99 -12.35
C VAL A 130 -9.18 1.09 -12.45
N VAL A 131 -8.87 0.41 -11.35
CA VAL A 131 -7.75 -0.53 -11.23
C VAL A 131 -8.16 -1.89 -11.75
N GLU A 132 -9.35 -2.35 -11.35
CA GLU A 132 -9.85 -3.66 -11.69
C GLU A 132 -11.38 -3.64 -11.81
N TYR A 133 -11.91 -4.47 -12.70
CA TYR A 133 -13.34 -4.71 -12.83
C TYR A 133 -13.57 -6.15 -13.25
N LEU A 134 -14.24 -6.91 -12.38
CA LEU A 134 -14.61 -8.29 -12.61
C LEU A 134 -16.04 -8.50 -12.09
N PRO A 135 -17.06 -8.34 -12.95
CA PRO A 135 -18.42 -8.62 -12.55
C PRO A 135 -18.64 -10.13 -12.45
N ALA A 136 -19.56 -10.53 -11.58
CA ALA A 136 -20.14 -11.87 -11.58
C ALA A 136 -21.13 -12.00 -12.75
N PRO A 137 -21.58 -13.21 -13.11
CA PRO A 137 -22.54 -13.37 -14.19
C PRO A 137 -23.83 -12.56 -14.01
N GLY A 138 -24.39 -12.04 -15.09
CA GLY A 138 -25.63 -11.26 -15.07
C GLY A 138 -26.03 -10.70 -16.42
N GLN A 139 -27.27 -10.21 -16.52
CA GLN A 139 -27.88 -9.84 -17.81
C GLN A 139 -27.18 -8.68 -18.56
N PHE A 140 -26.52 -7.78 -17.84
CA PHE A 140 -25.89 -6.59 -18.42
C PHE A 140 -24.38 -6.69 -18.60
N VAL A 141 -23.73 -7.78 -18.15
CA VAL A 141 -22.26 -7.80 -18.01
C VAL A 141 -21.54 -7.72 -19.35
N ASN A 142 -22.16 -8.26 -20.41
CA ASN A 142 -21.63 -8.24 -21.78
C ASN A 142 -22.32 -7.17 -22.66
N ASP A 143 -23.15 -6.30 -22.08
CA ASP A 143 -23.80 -5.22 -22.80
C ASP A 143 -22.76 -4.15 -23.20
N THR A 144 -22.85 -3.62 -24.42
CA THR A 144 -21.96 -2.56 -24.89
C THR A 144 -22.23 -1.21 -24.23
N LEU A 145 -23.45 -0.98 -23.73
CA LEU A 145 -23.89 0.24 -23.07
C LEU A 145 -23.82 0.17 -21.54
N ALA A 146 -23.73 -1.03 -20.97
CA ALA A 146 -23.85 -1.24 -19.52
C ALA A 146 -22.87 -2.27 -18.92
N GLY A 147 -22.03 -2.90 -19.75
CA GLY A 147 -20.99 -3.87 -19.36
C GLY A 147 -19.59 -3.26 -19.33
N ARG A 148 -18.54 -4.07 -19.59
CA ARG A 148 -17.12 -3.67 -19.47
C ARG A 148 -16.75 -2.35 -20.14
N ASN A 149 -17.36 -2.04 -21.28
CA ASN A 149 -17.02 -0.84 -22.05
C ASN A 149 -17.37 0.46 -21.33
N ILE A 150 -18.20 0.43 -20.29
CA ILE A 150 -18.56 1.62 -19.49
C ILE A 150 -17.52 1.97 -18.41
N VAL A 151 -16.57 1.07 -18.11
CA VAL A 151 -15.63 1.21 -16.98
C VAL A 151 -14.77 2.47 -17.06
N GLN A 152 -14.38 2.90 -18.25
CA GLN A 152 -13.63 4.16 -18.40
C GLN A 152 -14.54 5.40 -18.30
N ASN A 153 -15.84 5.24 -18.56
CA ASN A 153 -16.79 6.34 -18.61
C ASN A 153 -17.29 6.76 -17.21
N ILE A 154 -17.06 5.94 -16.18
CA ILE A 154 -17.36 6.31 -14.79
C ILE A 154 -16.24 7.14 -14.14
N ILE A 155 -15.09 7.29 -14.80
CA ILE A 155 -13.97 8.08 -14.29
C ILE A 155 -14.32 9.57 -14.43
N GLY A 156 -14.27 10.31 -13.32
CA GLY A 156 -14.55 11.74 -13.32
C GLY A 156 -16.02 12.14 -13.51
N ASP A 157 -16.96 11.18 -13.56
CA ASP A 157 -18.40 11.43 -13.81
C ASP A 157 -19.28 10.58 -12.89
N ASN A 158 -20.47 11.07 -12.54
CA ASN A 158 -21.49 10.36 -11.77
C ASN A 158 -22.77 10.06 -12.56
N ARG A 159 -22.78 10.36 -13.87
CA ARG A 159 -23.93 10.14 -14.77
C ARG A 159 -23.89 8.79 -15.48
N LYS A 160 -22.87 7.98 -15.22
CA LYS A 160 -22.67 6.66 -15.81
C LYS A 160 -22.78 5.60 -14.73
N SER A 161 -23.26 4.42 -15.11
CA SER A 161 -23.48 3.32 -14.19
C SER A 161 -22.79 2.07 -14.72
N LEU A 162 -22.33 1.23 -13.79
CA LEU A 162 -21.73 -0.06 -14.08
C LEU A 162 -22.59 -1.16 -13.44
N ASN A 163 -22.49 -2.38 -13.97
CA ASN A 163 -23.16 -3.56 -13.39
C ASN A 163 -22.13 -4.50 -12.76
N LEU A 164 -22.40 -4.97 -11.55
CA LEU A 164 -21.56 -5.95 -10.86
C LEU A 164 -22.02 -7.40 -11.08
N GLY A 165 -23.24 -7.60 -11.60
CA GLY A 165 -23.82 -8.93 -11.80
C GLY A 165 -24.32 -9.55 -10.50
N GLY A 166 -24.18 -10.87 -10.38
CA GLY A 166 -24.50 -11.62 -9.16
C GLY A 166 -23.54 -11.35 -7.98
N PHE A 167 -23.61 -12.21 -6.97
CA PHE A 167 -22.77 -12.10 -5.78
C PHE A 167 -21.28 -12.08 -6.14
N GLY A 168 -20.55 -11.19 -5.47
CA GLY A 168 -19.09 -11.16 -5.49
C GLY A 168 -18.48 -10.40 -6.65
N GLY A 169 -19.24 -10.05 -7.69
CA GLY A 169 -18.74 -9.15 -8.72
C GLY A 169 -18.35 -7.79 -8.15
N TYR A 170 -17.25 -7.22 -8.63
CA TYR A 170 -16.66 -6.02 -8.03
C TYR A 170 -16.03 -5.07 -9.04
N VAL A 171 -15.77 -3.86 -8.56
CA VAL A 171 -14.93 -2.84 -9.19
C VAL A 171 -13.97 -2.28 -8.14
N VAL A 172 -12.70 -2.11 -8.50
CA VAL A 172 -11.68 -1.45 -7.69
C VAL A 172 -11.27 -0.16 -8.39
N PHE A 173 -11.32 0.95 -7.68
CA PHE A 173 -10.97 2.27 -8.21
C PHE A 173 -10.18 3.10 -7.21
N THR A 174 -9.57 4.17 -7.68
CA THR A 174 -8.77 5.09 -6.86
C THR A 174 -9.22 6.54 -7.03
N PHE A 175 -8.90 7.38 -6.05
CA PHE A 175 -8.94 8.84 -6.15
C PHE A 175 -7.54 9.39 -6.49
N ASP A 176 -7.49 10.60 -7.04
CA ASP A 176 -6.21 11.28 -7.36
C ASP A 176 -5.47 11.79 -6.10
N HIS A 177 -6.13 11.78 -4.95
CA HIS A 177 -5.60 12.12 -3.63
C HIS A 177 -6.00 11.07 -2.58
N SER A 178 -5.39 11.14 -1.40
CA SER A 178 -5.79 10.31 -0.25
C SER A 178 -7.05 10.88 0.38
N LEU A 179 -8.06 10.03 0.56
CA LEU A 179 -9.25 10.39 1.32
C LEU A 179 -8.93 10.38 2.80
N ILE A 180 -9.35 11.42 3.51
CA ILE A 180 -9.10 11.60 4.93
C ILE A 180 -10.38 11.28 5.69
N ASN A 181 -10.30 10.31 6.61
CA ASN A 181 -11.35 10.05 7.58
C ASN A 181 -11.58 11.30 8.42
N SER A 182 -12.71 11.95 8.20
CA SER A 182 -13.11 13.20 8.82
C SER A 182 -14.28 12.96 9.78
N ASN A 183 -14.73 14.01 10.47
CA ASN A 183 -15.94 13.88 11.27
C ASN A 183 -17.16 13.77 10.34
N GLY A 184 -17.79 12.59 10.30
CA GLY A 184 -19.02 12.33 9.54
C GLY A 184 -18.78 11.51 8.27
N MET A 185 -19.63 11.69 7.27
CA MET A 185 -19.55 10.91 6.02
C MET A 185 -18.40 11.42 5.13
N ASP A 186 -17.55 10.50 4.67
CA ASP A 186 -16.37 10.79 3.85
C ASP A 186 -16.55 10.45 2.37
N LEU A 187 -17.48 9.54 2.07
CA LEU A 187 -17.66 8.92 0.77
C LEU A 187 -19.13 8.90 0.37
N GLY A 188 -19.39 9.06 -0.93
CA GLY A 188 -20.71 8.90 -1.53
C GLY A 188 -20.64 8.00 -2.76
N ILE A 189 -21.45 6.94 -2.80
CA ILE A 189 -21.58 6.10 -3.98
C ILE A 189 -22.93 6.35 -4.65
N TYR A 190 -22.87 6.93 -5.85
CA TYR A 190 -24.05 7.25 -6.64
C TYR A 190 -24.71 5.97 -7.17
N SER A 191 -26.03 5.89 -6.99
CA SER A 191 -26.85 4.76 -7.41
C SER A 191 -28.33 5.20 -7.51
N SER A 192 -29.22 4.28 -7.88
CA SER A 192 -30.65 4.61 -8.04
C SER A 192 -31.53 3.46 -7.52
N PRO A 193 -31.49 3.16 -6.21
CA PRO A 193 -32.39 2.18 -5.63
C PRO A 193 -33.82 2.73 -5.63
N LEU A 194 -34.82 1.87 -5.85
CA LEU A 194 -36.22 2.27 -5.80
C LEU A 194 -36.74 2.29 -4.34
N PRO A 195 -37.43 3.36 -3.91
CA PRO A 195 -38.05 3.43 -2.59
C PRO A 195 -39.32 2.57 -2.49
N PRO A 196 -39.83 2.30 -1.26
CA PRO A 196 -41.16 1.75 -1.06
C PRO A 196 -42.26 2.59 -1.77
N PRO A 197 -43.38 1.96 -2.19
CA PRO A 197 -43.78 0.58 -1.91
C PRO A 197 -43.16 -0.48 -2.84
N ALA A 198 -42.61 -0.10 -3.99
CA ALA A 198 -41.94 -0.99 -4.94
C ALA A 198 -40.42 -1.02 -4.69
N ALA A 199 -40.04 -1.31 -3.45
CA ALA A 199 -38.64 -1.20 -3.03
C ALA A 199 -37.74 -2.14 -3.85
N TRP A 200 -36.67 -1.59 -4.39
CA TRP A 200 -35.72 -2.33 -5.21
C TRP A 200 -34.29 -1.84 -4.96
N SER A 201 -33.72 -2.34 -3.87
CA SER A 201 -32.31 -2.17 -3.53
C SER A 201 -31.49 -3.33 -4.07
N LYS A 202 -30.20 -3.11 -4.38
CA LYS A 202 -29.22 -4.15 -4.69
C LYS A 202 -27.96 -3.91 -3.84
N PRO A 203 -28.04 -4.13 -2.51
CA PRO A 203 -27.03 -3.68 -1.58
C PRO A 203 -25.63 -4.23 -1.91
N GLY A 204 -24.71 -3.32 -2.22
CA GLY A 204 -23.29 -3.61 -2.43
C GLY A 204 -22.47 -3.30 -1.19
N ILE A 205 -21.60 -4.22 -0.79
CA ILE A 205 -20.63 -3.99 0.27
C ILE A 205 -19.52 -3.07 -0.25
N VAL A 206 -19.13 -2.09 0.56
CA VAL A 206 -18.03 -1.17 0.25
C VAL A 206 -16.84 -1.51 1.11
N MET A 207 -15.69 -1.62 0.47
CA MET A 207 -14.40 -1.76 1.15
C MET A 207 -13.49 -0.61 0.78
N VAL A 208 -12.59 -0.26 1.70
CA VAL A 208 -11.56 0.75 1.51
C VAL A 208 -10.18 0.16 1.76
N SER A 209 -9.19 0.66 1.02
CA SER A 209 -7.78 0.33 1.24
C SER A 209 -6.96 1.61 1.09
N HIS A 210 -5.90 1.71 1.89
CA HIS A 210 -4.91 2.78 1.76
C HIS A 210 -3.70 2.20 1.06
N ASP A 211 -3.37 2.76 -0.11
CA ASP A 211 -2.09 2.59 -0.82
C ASP A 211 -0.93 3.09 0.04
N ARG A 212 -0.46 2.26 0.98
CA ARG A 212 0.49 2.65 2.04
C ARG A 212 1.88 2.84 1.48
N ASN A 213 2.24 2.01 0.49
CA ASN A 213 3.55 2.01 -0.15
C ASN A 213 3.62 2.94 -1.39
N GLY A 214 2.48 3.46 -1.85
CA GLY A 214 2.42 4.39 -2.98
C GLY A 214 2.65 3.74 -4.35
N ASN A 215 2.49 2.42 -4.48
CA ASN A 215 2.73 1.70 -5.73
C ASN A 215 1.55 1.81 -6.72
N GLY A 216 0.40 2.33 -6.28
CA GLY A 216 -0.80 2.48 -7.10
C GLY A 216 -1.48 1.16 -7.49
N LEU A 217 -1.20 0.08 -6.74
CA LEU A 217 -1.82 -1.24 -6.85
C LEU A 217 -2.82 -1.45 -5.71
N ALA A 218 -3.70 -2.43 -5.89
CA ALA A 218 -4.73 -2.81 -4.92
C ALA A 218 -4.26 -3.97 -4.01
N ASP A 219 -3.01 -3.90 -3.54
CA ASP A 219 -2.32 -4.98 -2.81
C ASP A 219 -2.12 -4.73 -1.31
N ASP A 220 -2.57 -3.58 -0.82
CA ASP A 220 -2.63 -3.27 0.61
C ASP A 220 -3.85 -3.92 1.30
N ALA A 221 -3.88 -3.84 2.64
CA ALA A 221 -4.99 -4.36 3.43
C ALA A 221 -6.32 -3.68 3.06
N TRP A 222 -7.37 -4.49 2.91
CA TRP A 222 -8.73 -4.06 2.63
C TRP A 222 -9.59 -4.17 3.89
N TYR A 223 -10.40 -3.14 4.13
CA TYR A 223 -11.30 -3.04 5.27
C TYR A 223 -12.71 -2.85 4.77
N GLU A 224 -13.65 -3.67 5.21
CA GLU A 224 -15.07 -3.46 4.94
C GLU A 224 -15.57 -2.26 5.73
N LEU A 225 -16.38 -1.40 5.13
CA LEU A 225 -17.11 -0.38 5.87
C LEU A 225 -18.36 -1.05 6.44
N ALA A 226 -18.37 -1.29 7.75
CA ALA A 226 -19.43 -2.06 8.41
C ALA A 226 -20.80 -1.39 8.28
N GLY A 227 -21.70 -2.00 7.51
CA GLY A 227 -23.11 -1.63 7.44
C GLY A 227 -23.97 -2.25 8.54
N SER A 228 -25.27 -1.99 8.51
CA SER A 228 -26.21 -2.41 9.57
C SER A 228 -26.27 -3.93 9.78
N GLU A 229 -25.93 -4.71 8.76
CA GLU A 229 -25.94 -6.17 8.80
C GLU A 229 -24.56 -6.79 9.03
N TYR A 230 -23.51 -5.99 9.27
CA TYR A 230 -22.16 -6.51 9.40
C TYR A 230 -22.05 -7.59 10.49
N ASN A 231 -22.70 -7.35 11.64
CA ASN A 231 -22.75 -8.28 12.78
C ASN A 231 -24.01 -9.14 12.82
N ASN A 232 -24.84 -9.11 11.78
CA ASN A 232 -26.02 -9.96 11.72
C ASN A 232 -25.57 -11.43 11.61
N ARG A 233 -26.16 -12.31 12.44
CA ARG A 233 -25.89 -13.75 12.43
C ARG A 233 -26.17 -14.43 11.09
N ASP A 234 -27.07 -13.85 10.30
CA ASP A 234 -27.46 -14.37 8.98
C ASP A 234 -26.52 -13.87 7.87
N THR A 235 -25.63 -12.91 8.17
CA THR A 235 -24.53 -12.52 7.27
C THR A 235 -23.49 -13.63 7.23
N LYS A 236 -23.38 -14.31 6.09
CA LYS A 236 -22.38 -15.37 5.90
C LYS A 236 -21.02 -14.75 5.65
N LYS A 237 -20.11 -14.85 6.63
CA LYS A 237 -18.72 -14.40 6.50
C LYS A 237 -17.88 -15.37 5.66
N ASN A 238 -16.90 -14.85 4.94
CA ASN A 238 -16.00 -15.64 4.08
C ASN A 238 -16.75 -16.55 3.09
N TYR A 239 -17.92 -16.12 2.63
CA TYR A 239 -18.72 -16.84 1.66
C TYR A 239 -18.00 -16.85 0.32
N THR A 240 -17.94 -18.02 -0.32
CA THR A 240 -17.32 -18.19 -1.64
C THR A 240 -18.30 -18.85 -2.58
N VAL A 241 -18.44 -18.29 -3.79
CA VAL A 241 -19.26 -18.88 -4.85
C VAL A 241 -18.39 -19.07 -6.09
N THR A 242 -18.61 -20.16 -6.81
CA THR A 242 -18.02 -20.42 -8.11
C THR A 242 -19.11 -20.47 -9.16
N TYR A 243 -18.98 -19.65 -10.19
CA TYR A 243 -19.82 -19.65 -11.39
C TYR A 243 -19.12 -20.40 -12.51
N TYR A 244 -19.82 -21.32 -13.17
CA TYR A 244 -19.29 -22.14 -14.25
C TYR A 244 -19.82 -21.64 -15.58
N ASN A 245 -18.93 -21.42 -16.55
CA ASN A 245 -19.32 -20.93 -17.87
C ASN A 245 -20.11 -22.02 -18.62
N PRO A 246 -21.37 -21.77 -19.02
CA PRO A 246 -22.15 -22.75 -19.79
C PRO A 246 -21.69 -22.85 -21.26
N LYS A 247 -20.70 -22.03 -21.68
CA LYS A 247 -20.14 -21.96 -23.05
C LYS A 247 -21.18 -21.68 -24.14
N ALA A 248 -22.34 -21.16 -23.75
CA ALA A 248 -23.47 -20.86 -24.62
C ALA A 248 -24.38 -19.81 -23.96
N TYR A 249 -25.32 -19.26 -24.72
CA TYR A 249 -26.44 -18.49 -24.16
C TYR A 249 -27.40 -19.43 -23.42
N LYS A 250 -27.09 -19.70 -22.16
CA LYS A 250 -27.82 -20.59 -21.24
C LYS A 250 -27.66 -20.09 -19.81
N ASP A 251 -28.48 -20.63 -18.92
CA ASP A 251 -28.34 -20.45 -17.48
C ASP A 251 -26.91 -20.74 -17.02
N VAL A 252 -26.39 -19.90 -16.11
CA VAL A 252 -25.02 -20.01 -15.60
C VAL A 252 -25.05 -20.76 -14.26
N PRO A 253 -24.60 -22.04 -14.19
CA PRO A 253 -24.59 -22.79 -12.95
C PRO A 253 -23.61 -22.19 -11.95
N TRP A 254 -23.95 -22.31 -10.66
CA TRP A 254 -23.07 -21.93 -9.56
C TRP A 254 -23.09 -22.96 -8.43
N LYS A 255 -21.99 -22.97 -7.67
CA LYS A 255 -21.84 -23.75 -6.43
C LYS A 255 -21.12 -22.91 -5.39
N ASP A 256 -21.57 -22.95 -4.14
CA ASP A 256 -20.91 -22.24 -3.04
C ASP A 256 -20.10 -23.15 -2.10
N ASN A 257 -19.40 -22.52 -1.15
CA ASN A 257 -18.57 -23.19 -0.15
C ASN A 257 -19.37 -23.92 0.94
N THR A 258 -20.68 -23.74 1.02
CA THR A 258 -21.58 -24.54 1.86
C THR A 258 -22.14 -25.77 1.14
N GLY A 259 -21.89 -25.89 -0.16
CA GLY A 259 -22.34 -27.00 -1.00
C GLY A 259 -23.66 -26.74 -1.72
N ASP A 260 -24.27 -25.57 -1.53
CA ASP A 260 -25.48 -25.18 -2.24
C ASP A 260 -25.16 -24.92 -3.71
N THR A 261 -26.13 -25.20 -4.58
CA THR A 261 -26.02 -25.03 -6.03
C THR A 261 -27.25 -24.35 -6.59
N GLY A 262 -27.07 -23.66 -7.70
CA GLY A 262 -28.18 -23.08 -8.45
C GLY A 262 -27.75 -22.53 -9.79
N PHE A 263 -28.54 -21.63 -10.33
CA PHE A 263 -28.29 -20.97 -11.61
C PHE A 263 -28.48 -19.47 -11.51
N ILE A 264 -27.74 -18.71 -12.32
CA ILE A 264 -28.17 -17.39 -12.77
C ILE A 264 -28.98 -17.62 -14.05
N TYR A 265 -30.30 -17.46 -13.94
CA TYR A 265 -31.23 -17.73 -15.04
C TYR A 265 -31.16 -16.66 -16.11
N ILE A 266 -31.12 -17.06 -17.38
CA ILE A 266 -31.33 -16.14 -18.50
C ILE A 266 -32.80 -15.75 -18.59
N ASN A 267 -33.07 -14.60 -19.21
CA ASN A 267 -34.43 -14.15 -19.49
C ASN A 267 -34.59 -13.80 -20.98
N ASN A 268 -35.84 -13.66 -21.41
CA ASN A 268 -36.19 -13.33 -22.80
C ASN A 268 -36.07 -11.84 -23.15
N GLN A 269 -35.67 -10.99 -22.19
CA GLN A 269 -35.51 -9.54 -22.39
C GLN A 269 -34.06 -9.17 -22.75
N HIS A 270 -33.09 -9.95 -22.29
CA HIS A 270 -31.66 -9.75 -22.53
C HIS A 270 -31.06 -11.00 -23.20
N LEU A 271 -30.99 -10.96 -24.53
CA LEU A 271 -30.58 -12.08 -25.38
C LEU A 271 -29.05 -12.12 -25.62
N ASN A 272 -28.28 -12.13 -24.53
CA ASN A 272 -26.82 -12.16 -24.52
C ASN A 272 -26.31 -13.18 -23.48
N ASN A 273 -25.07 -13.68 -23.65
CA ASN A 273 -24.46 -14.56 -22.64
C ASN A 273 -24.35 -13.80 -21.29
N TYR A 274 -24.68 -14.45 -20.18
CA TYR A 274 -24.61 -13.85 -18.85
C TYR A 274 -23.25 -14.10 -18.18
N TYR A 275 -22.48 -15.09 -18.63
CA TYR A 275 -21.11 -15.28 -18.14
C TYR A 275 -20.19 -14.20 -18.74
N PRO A 276 -19.32 -13.53 -17.94
CA PRO A 276 -18.45 -12.48 -18.45
C PRO A 276 -17.50 -12.99 -19.55
N LEU A 277 -17.72 -12.54 -20.78
CA LEU A 277 -16.95 -13.00 -21.95
C LEU A 277 -15.49 -12.52 -21.95
N PHE A 278 -15.18 -11.55 -21.10
CA PHE A 278 -13.87 -10.94 -20.95
C PHE A 278 -13.11 -11.41 -19.71
N ALA A 279 -13.67 -12.32 -18.92
CA ALA A 279 -12.95 -12.92 -17.81
C ALA A 279 -11.76 -13.74 -18.31
N ALA A 280 -10.64 -13.67 -17.58
CA ALA A 280 -9.41 -14.36 -17.95
C ALA A 280 -9.58 -15.89 -17.98
N ASN A 281 -10.27 -16.44 -16.98
CA ASN A 281 -10.69 -17.83 -16.98
C ASN A 281 -12.08 -17.93 -17.63
N GLN A 282 -12.20 -18.75 -18.68
CA GLN A 282 -13.46 -18.97 -19.37
C GLN A 282 -14.16 -20.27 -18.94
N ASP A 283 -13.64 -21.06 -18.02
CA ASP A 283 -14.29 -22.28 -17.51
C ASP A 283 -15.10 -21.98 -16.26
N SER A 284 -14.53 -21.21 -15.34
CA SER A 284 -15.21 -20.80 -14.10
C SER A 284 -14.58 -19.55 -13.49
N ILE A 285 -15.35 -18.78 -12.74
CA ILE A 285 -14.86 -17.67 -11.91
C ILE A 285 -15.38 -17.88 -10.49
N SER A 286 -14.51 -17.67 -9.51
CA SER A 286 -14.88 -17.72 -8.09
C SER A 286 -14.74 -16.34 -7.46
N PHE A 287 -15.66 -16.02 -6.57
CA PHE A 287 -15.64 -14.79 -5.78
C PHE A 287 -15.75 -15.13 -4.30
N GLN A 288 -15.12 -14.31 -3.46
CA GLN A 288 -15.18 -14.43 -2.01
C GLN A 288 -15.55 -13.08 -1.38
N GLY A 289 -16.37 -13.12 -0.33
CA GLY A 289 -16.73 -11.93 0.43
C GLY A 289 -17.75 -12.25 1.52
N ASN A 290 -18.33 -11.21 2.12
CA ASN A 290 -19.45 -11.35 3.04
C ASN A 290 -20.77 -11.37 2.24
N ARG A 291 -21.63 -12.35 2.51
CA ARG A 291 -22.97 -12.42 1.91
C ARG A 291 -24.00 -11.90 2.90
N LEU A 292 -24.64 -10.79 2.55
CA LEU A 292 -25.70 -10.18 3.34
C LEU A 292 -26.91 -11.13 3.49
N PRO A 293 -27.77 -10.91 4.51
CA PRO A 293 -29.01 -11.64 4.65
C PRO A 293 -29.92 -11.45 3.43
N ASP A 294 -30.78 -12.42 3.16
CA ASP A 294 -31.71 -12.33 2.05
C ASP A 294 -32.79 -11.28 2.35
N SER A 295 -32.90 -10.26 1.50
CA SER A 295 -33.90 -9.19 1.60
C SER A 295 -34.98 -9.26 0.51
N PHE A 296 -34.90 -10.29 -0.34
CA PHE A 296 -35.81 -10.49 -1.46
C PHE A 296 -37.09 -11.19 -1.01
N THR A 297 -38.24 -10.62 -1.34
CA THR A 297 -39.57 -11.17 -1.01
C THR A 297 -40.50 -11.07 -2.21
N ASP A 298 -41.42 -12.01 -2.34
CA ASP A 298 -42.56 -11.91 -3.25
C ASP A 298 -43.77 -11.43 -2.45
N ARG A 299 -44.34 -10.29 -2.85
CA ARG A 299 -45.60 -9.76 -2.30
C ARG A 299 -46.60 -9.59 -3.43
N ASP A 300 -47.64 -10.42 -3.42
CA ASP A 300 -48.76 -10.34 -4.37
C ASP A 300 -48.30 -10.31 -5.85
N SER A 301 -47.37 -11.19 -6.22
CA SER A 301 -46.75 -11.27 -7.56
C SER A 301 -45.84 -10.08 -7.92
N THR A 302 -45.48 -9.25 -6.93
CA THR A 302 -44.45 -8.21 -7.05
C THR A 302 -43.23 -8.62 -6.26
N PHE A 303 -42.11 -8.79 -6.95
CA PHE A 303 -40.83 -8.95 -6.30
C PHE A 303 -40.40 -7.65 -5.65
N ILE A 304 -40.01 -7.71 -4.38
CA ILE A 304 -39.53 -6.58 -3.58
C ILE A 304 -38.17 -6.96 -3.02
N ASN A 305 -37.21 -6.05 -3.17
CA ASN A 305 -35.92 -6.16 -2.51
C ASN A 305 -35.71 -4.95 -1.60
N THR A 306 -35.92 -5.12 -0.30
CA THR A 306 -35.81 -4.03 0.66
C THR A 306 -34.35 -3.67 0.93
N GLY A 307 -34.06 -2.39 1.12
CA GLY A 307 -32.76 -1.94 1.58
C GLY A 307 -32.55 -2.21 3.08
N PHE A 308 -31.29 -2.20 3.48
CA PHE A 308 -30.83 -2.21 4.86
C PHE A 308 -30.73 -0.80 5.44
N ALA A 309 -30.47 -0.67 6.74
CA ALA A 309 -30.54 0.61 7.42
C ALA A 309 -29.43 1.60 7.00
N PHE A 310 -28.20 1.14 6.77
CA PHE A 310 -27.08 1.97 6.31
C PHE A 310 -25.88 1.11 5.84
N GLY A 311 -24.90 1.76 5.20
CA GLY A 311 -23.57 1.19 4.93
C GLY A 311 -23.49 0.26 3.73
N TYR A 312 -24.38 0.41 2.74
CA TYR A 312 -24.35 -0.35 1.50
C TYR A 312 -24.64 0.54 0.30
N ALA A 313 -24.05 0.23 -0.86
CA ALA A 313 -24.30 0.91 -2.13
C ALA A 313 -25.57 0.38 -2.83
N ASP A 314 -26.22 1.17 -3.69
CA ASP A 314 -27.49 0.81 -4.33
C ASP A 314 -28.55 0.33 -3.31
N ASN A 315 -28.62 1.04 -2.19
CA ASN A 315 -29.42 0.66 -1.03
C ASN A 315 -30.35 1.80 -0.63
N TYR A 316 -31.66 1.60 -0.71
CA TYR A 316 -32.59 2.58 -0.18
C TYR A 316 -32.64 2.48 1.35
N SER A 317 -32.20 3.54 2.03
CA SER A 317 -32.45 3.75 3.46
C SER A 317 -33.07 5.13 3.72
N ILE A 318 -33.83 5.25 4.81
CA ILE A 318 -34.45 6.52 5.20
C ILE A 318 -33.37 7.56 5.59
N SER A 319 -32.27 7.11 6.20
CA SER A 319 -31.19 8.00 6.67
C SER A 319 -30.43 8.65 5.51
N ASP A 320 -30.12 7.88 4.46
CA ASP A 320 -29.36 8.37 3.31
C ASP A 320 -30.27 9.06 2.29
N ASN A 321 -31.53 8.62 2.22
CA ASN A 321 -32.53 9.03 1.24
C ASN A 321 -31.93 9.21 -0.17
N PRO A 322 -31.33 8.15 -0.75
CA PRO A 322 -30.61 8.23 -2.03
C PRO A 322 -31.49 8.70 -3.18
N SER A 323 -32.82 8.57 -3.07
CA SER A 323 -33.77 9.13 -4.03
C SER A 323 -33.72 10.66 -4.12
N GLN A 324 -33.25 11.34 -3.07
CA GLN A 324 -33.08 12.80 -3.03
C GLN A 324 -31.63 13.23 -3.19
N THR A 325 -30.69 12.53 -2.53
CA THR A 325 -29.26 12.87 -2.54
C THR A 325 -28.54 12.34 -3.77
N GLY A 326 -29.04 11.26 -4.37
CA GLY A 326 -28.45 10.54 -5.50
C GLY A 326 -27.39 9.50 -5.12
N TYR A 327 -27.06 9.34 -3.83
CA TYR A 327 -25.99 8.47 -3.37
C TYR A 327 -26.24 7.87 -1.97
N ASN A 328 -25.56 6.76 -1.68
CA ASN A 328 -25.39 6.22 -0.34
C ASN A 328 -24.12 6.79 0.30
N SER A 329 -24.19 7.12 1.59
CA SER A 329 -23.09 7.76 2.30
C SER A 329 -22.31 6.75 3.14
N PHE A 330 -20.99 6.95 3.24
CA PHE A 330 -20.11 6.08 4.01
C PHE A 330 -19.10 6.91 4.79
N ASP A 331 -18.79 6.43 5.99
CA ASP A 331 -17.79 6.99 6.90
C ASP A 331 -16.65 5.98 7.02
N ILE A 332 -15.41 6.44 6.81
CA ILE A 332 -14.22 5.59 6.81
C ILE A 332 -13.96 5.04 8.22
N SER A 333 -14.46 5.68 9.28
CA SER A 333 -14.39 5.15 10.64
C SER A 333 -15.16 3.83 10.83
N TRP A 334 -16.01 3.44 9.88
CA TRP A 334 -16.70 2.14 9.88
C TRP A 334 -15.80 0.97 9.41
N ALA A 335 -14.57 1.25 8.99
CA ALA A 335 -13.61 0.24 8.57
C ALA A 335 -13.31 -0.77 9.69
N THR A 336 -13.47 -2.07 9.40
CA THR A 336 -13.28 -3.19 10.33
C THR A 336 -12.31 -4.24 9.82
#